data_AF-A0A371LRU6-F1
#
_entry.id   AF-A0A371LRU6-F1
#
_cell.length_a   1.000
_cell.length_b   1.000
_cell.length_c   1.000
_cell.angle_alpha   90.00
_cell.angle_beta   90.00
_cell.angle_gamma   90.00
#
_symmetry.space_group_name_H-M   'P 1'
#
loop_
_entity.id
_entity.type
_entity.pdbx_description
1 polymer ?
#
loop_
_entity_poly.entity_id
_entity_poly.type
_entity_poly.pdbx_seq_one_letter_code
_entity_poly.pdbx_strand_id
1 'polypeptide(L)'
;MSSPSEFAFELALCAQLEQTTDWLPARQLGASVASPGSRIIDVCAVVPGPEFDERARITDRAIPAAAIESDVGAGSAVFWRDGFDCHPGRARRATDRAVEVGFFESERRRSREYVRRAARYPDDWFSRLVGIENKPDLGSPGDLLRQLRLDVSLAVFDEVILATESYVTGAHLNRIPEEVGVWRFDPDTGDREVVREPQPLSPGSTGVEPVEYHSLHTDVALVSPAEKRTARLRLAERAYGKGWRAYDLPACAHARVDADGRPVCAHFDRVVDPGSECGADCSAFEAADPPELDRDGLRESRTGWVVDPAGAVRRQSGLDRYF
;
A
#
# COMPACT_ATOMS: atom_id res chain seq x y z
N MET A 1 -6.89 26.49 15.90
CA MET A 1 -6.19 26.36 14.61
C MET A 1 -7.17 25.73 13.64
N SER A 2 -7.08 26.01 12.35
CA SER A 2 -7.89 25.27 11.36
C SER A 2 -7.39 23.82 11.36
N SER A 3 -8.28 22.83 11.28
CA SER A 3 -7.85 21.45 11.08
C SER A 3 -7.00 21.37 9.80
N PRO A 4 -5.95 20.53 9.80
CA PRO A 4 -5.08 20.35 8.65
C PRO A 4 -5.87 19.73 7.50
N SER A 5 -5.37 19.92 6.28
CA SER A 5 -5.93 19.22 5.12
C SER A 5 -5.80 17.70 5.32
N GLU A 6 -6.74 16.92 4.75
CA GLU A 6 -6.70 15.46 4.82
C GLU A 6 -5.35 14.92 4.28
N PHE A 7 -4.82 15.56 3.23
CA PHE A 7 -3.50 15.26 2.68
C PHE A 7 -2.37 15.48 3.69
N ALA A 8 -2.30 16.66 4.34
CA ALA A 8 -1.25 16.96 5.31
C ALA A 8 -1.32 16.03 6.53
N PHE A 9 -2.53 15.74 7.01
CA PHE A 9 -2.78 14.81 8.11
C PHE A 9 -2.31 13.38 7.78
N GLU A 10 -2.72 12.86 6.61
CA GLU A 10 -2.34 11.51 6.15
C GLU A 10 -0.82 11.38 6.00
N LEU A 11 -0.15 12.41 5.46
CA LEU A 11 1.30 12.39 5.31
C LEU A 11 2.03 12.41 6.66
N ALA A 12 1.59 13.25 7.59
CA ALA A 12 2.14 13.29 8.94
C ALA A 12 1.99 11.94 9.65
N LEU A 13 0.84 11.27 9.48
CA LEU A 13 0.64 9.94 10.06
C LEU A 13 1.57 8.89 9.43
N CYS A 14 1.73 8.87 8.10
CA CYS A 14 2.67 7.95 7.45
C CYS A 14 4.11 8.18 7.92
N ALA A 15 4.55 9.44 8.04
CA ALA A 15 5.88 9.77 8.54
C ALA A 15 6.08 9.31 10.00
N GLN A 16 5.07 9.50 10.86
CA GLN A 16 5.08 9.02 12.24
C GLN A 16 5.15 7.49 12.34
N LEU A 17 4.41 6.77 11.49
CA LEU A 17 4.42 5.32 11.44
C LEU A 17 5.79 4.78 11.04
N GLU A 18 6.41 5.33 9.99
CA GLU A 18 7.78 4.94 9.60
C GLU A 18 8.80 5.24 10.70
N GLN A 19 8.61 6.30 11.50
CA GLN A 19 9.57 6.67 12.53
C GLN A 19 9.45 5.82 13.80
N THR A 20 8.24 5.34 14.12
CA THR A 20 7.94 4.71 15.41
C THR A 20 7.65 3.21 15.32
N THR A 21 7.56 2.68 14.11
CA THR A 21 7.29 1.26 13.85
C THR A 21 8.22 0.73 12.76
N ASP A 22 8.23 -0.58 12.56
CA ASP A 22 8.85 -1.24 11.41
C ASP A 22 7.88 -1.40 10.22
N TRP A 23 6.68 -0.79 10.29
CA TRP A 23 5.65 -0.97 9.27
C TRP A 23 6.01 -0.26 7.97
N LEU A 24 5.47 -0.77 6.86
CA LEU A 24 5.55 -0.13 5.55
C LEU A 24 4.21 0.51 5.20
N PRO A 25 3.99 1.80 5.50
CA PRO A 25 2.79 2.51 5.11
C PRO A 25 2.81 2.82 3.62
N ALA A 26 1.67 2.62 2.97
CA ALA A 26 1.41 3.01 1.61
C ALA A 26 0.04 3.62 1.46
N ARG A 27 -0.06 4.65 0.63
CA ARG A 27 -1.25 5.48 0.53
C ARG A 27 -2.17 5.06 -0.60
N GLN A 28 -3.47 5.31 -0.44
CA GLN A 28 -4.47 5.33 -1.50
C GLN A 28 -4.43 4.04 -2.33
N LEU A 29 -4.75 2.91 -1.69
CA LEU A 29 -4.74 1.57 -2.30
C LEU A 29 -6.14 1.00 -2.41
N GLY A 30 -6.43 0.36 -3.55
CA GLY A 30 -7.71 -0.34 -3.73
C GLY A 30 -7.80 -1.57 -2.83
N ALA A 31 -8.82 -1.65 -1.97
CA ALA A 31 -9.03 -2.69 -0.96
C ALA A 31 -10.30 -3.54 -1.18
N SER A 32 -11.05 -3.26 -2.24
CA SER A 32 -12.17 -4.07 -2.74
C SER A 32 -11.72 -5.40 -3.36
N VAL A 33 -12.54 -6.45 -3.29
CA VAL A 33 -12.25 -7.76 -3.89
C VAL A 33 -13.19 -8.06 -5.07
N ALA A 34 -14.50 -8.07 -4.82
CA ALA A 34 -15.54 -8.37 -5.79
C ALA A 34 -15.86 -7.19 -6.72
N SER A 35 -15.67 -5.95 -6.27
CA SER A 35 -15.89 -4.74 -7.08
C SER A 35 -14.61 -3.90 -7.18
N PRO A 36 -13.60 -4.31 -7.99
CA PRO A 36 -12.30 -3.65 -8.04
C PRO A 36 -12.39 -2.13 -8.27
N GLY A 37 -11.88 -1.35 -7.31
CA GLY A 37 -11.85 0.11 -7.35
C GLY A 37 -13.01 0.79 -6.62
N SER A 38 -13.99 0.04 -6.11
CA SER A 38 -15.10 0.58 -5.32
C SER A 38 -14.66 1.12 -3.95
N ARG A 39 -13.54 0.60 -3.43
CA ARG A 39 -12.99 0.96 -2.12
C ARG A 39 -11.50 1.23 -2.23
N ILE A 40 -11.09 2.42 -1.82
CA ILE A 40 -9.69 2.84 -1.68
C ILE A 40 -9.45 3.11 -0.20
N ILE A 41 -8.52 2.42 0.45
CA ILE A 41 -8.08 2.72 1.82
C ILE A 41 -7.11 3.91 1.78
N ASP A 42 -7.20 4.81 2.75
CA ASP A 42 -6.27 5.93 2.83
C ASP A 42 -4.84 5.45 3.06
N VAL A 43 -4.61 4.66 4.10
CA VAL A 43 -3.30 4.05 4.36
C VAL A 43 -3.45 2.56 4.57
N CYS A 44 -2.68 1.78 3.81
CA CYS A 44 -2.41 0.39 4.07
C CYS A 44 -1.00 0.27 4.65
N ALA A 45 -0.89 -0.16 5.91
CA ALA A 45 0.40 -0.46 6.52
C ALA A 45 0.65 -1.97 6.50
N VAL A 46 1.76 -2.37 5.88
CA VAL A 46 2.24 -3.76 5.92
C VAL A 46 3.09 -3.93 7.16
N VAL A 47 2.69 -4.84 8.05
CA VAL A 47 3.52 -5.25 9.17
C VAL A 47 4.46 -6.36 8.68
N PRO A 48 5.79 -6.17 8.74
CA PRO A 48 6.74 -7.19 8.31
C PRO A 48 6.49 -8.56 8.96
N GLY A 49 6.71 -9.60 8.19
CA GLY A 49 6.77 -10.99 8.65
C GLY A 49 8.22 -11.46 8.77
N PRO A 50 8.46 -12.68 9.28
CA PRO A 50 9.80 -13.23 9.46
C PRO A 50 10.60 -13.34 8.15
N GLU A 51 9.94 -13.47 6.99
CA GLU A 51 10.62 -13.59 5.69
C GLU A 51 10.68 -12.26 4.92
N PHE A 52 10.48 -11.11 5.59
CA PHE A 52 10.49 -9.80 4.95
C PHE A 52 11.80 -9.53 4.18
N ASP A 53 12.95 -9.85 4.78
CA ASP A 53 14.27 -9.69 4.14
C ASP A 53 14.45 -10.60 2.91
N GLU A 54 13.76 -11.75 2.85
CA GLU A 54 13.74 -12.58 1.64
C GLU A 54 12.99 -11.89 0.52
N ARG A 55 11.85 -11.28 0.84
CA ARG A 55 11.07 -10.50 -0.14
C ARG A 55 11.84 -9.28 -0.62
N ALA A 56 12.51 -8.58 0.30
CA ALA A 56 13.26 -7.37 -0.02
C ALA A 56 14.44 -7.62 -0.97
N ARG A 57 15.05 -8.80 -0.92
CA ARG A 57 16.14 -9.21 -1.82
C ARG A 57 15.72 -9.49 -3.27
N ILE A 58 14.42 -9.62 -3.56
CA ILE A 58 13.95 -9.95 -4.92
C ILE A 58 13.99 -8.70 -5.81
N THR A 59 13.27 -7.66 -5.39
CA THR A 59 13.13 -6.38 -6.12
C THR A 59 12.52 -5.34 -5.17
N ASP A 60 12.85 -4.09 -5.40
CA ASP A 60 12.30 -2.89 -4.77
C ASP A 60 10.87 -2.58 -5.27
N ARG A 61 10.44 -3.19 -6.38
CA ARG A 61 9.12 -2.99 -6.99
C ARG A 61 8.07 -4.02 -6.52
N ALA A 62 6.80 -3.72 -6.80
CA ALA A 62 5.71 -4.70 -6.66
C ALA A 62 5.82 -5.83 -7.70
N ILE A 63 5.67 -7.07 -7.26
CA ILE A 63 5.60 -8.27 -8.09
C ILE A 63 4.12 -8.57 -8.38
N PRO A 64 3.75 -8.89 -9.64
CA PRO A 64 2.37 -9.22 -9.96
C PRO A 64 1.89 -10.47 -9.21
N ALA A 65 0.76 -10.37 -8.49
CA ALA A 65 0.16 -11.53 -7.81
C ALA A 65 -0.08 -12.71 -8.75
N ALA A 66 -0.47 -12.45 -10.00
CA ALA A 66 -0.63 -13.50 -11.01
C ALA A 66 0.68 -14.27 -11.30
N ALA A 67 1.84 -13.63 -11.20
CA ALA A 67 3.14 -14.28 -11.35
C ALA A 67 3.56 -15.02 -10.06
N ILE A 68 3.14 -14.54 -8.88
CA ILE A 68 3.35 -15.22 -7.60
C ILE A 68 2.48 -16.48 -7.50
N GLU A 69 1.25 -16.43 -8.00
CA GLU A 69 0.28 -17.54 -7.98
C GLU A 69 0.46 -18.52 -9.14
N SER A 70 1.30 -18.19 -10.14
CA SER A 70 1.56 -19.04 -11.30
C SER A 70 2.30 -20.33 -10.94
N ASP A 71 2.22 -21.35 -11.80
CA ASP A 71 3.00 -22.59 -11.71
C ASP A 71 4.44 -22.46 -12.22
N VAL A 72 4.87 -21.25 -12.62
CA VAL A 72 6.25 -20.99 -13.03
C VAL A 72 7.19 -21.16 -11.83
N GLY A 73 7.97 -22.24 -11.81
CA GLY A 73 8.96 -22.53 -10.78
C GLY A 73 10.34 -21.92 -11.06
N ALA A 74 11.26 -22.05 -10.08
CA ALA A 74 12.67 -21.62 -10.21
C ALA A 74 13.58 -22.68 -10.86
N GLY A 75 13.06 -23.88 -11.17
CA GLY A 75 13.83 -25.01 -11.69
C GLY A 75 14.07 -24.92 -13.20
N SER A 76 13.11 -25.43 -13.98
CA SER A 76 13.14 -25.42 -15.44
C SER A 76 12.28 -24.30 -16.00
N ALA A 77 12.76 -23.68 -17.08
CA ALA A 77 11.95 -22.72 -17.84
C ALA A 77 10.78 -23.43 -18.54
N VAL A 78 9.58 -22.90 -18.35
CA VAL A 78 8.33 -23.39 -18.96
C VAL A 78 7.84 -22.41 -20.00
N PHE A 79 7.08 -22.87 -20.99
CA PHE A 79 6.47 -21.95 -21.93
C PHE A 79 5.50 -21.06 -21.15
N TRP A 80 5.63 -19.73 -21.27
CA TRP A 80 4.93 -18.82 -20.35
C TRP A 80 3.42 -19.02 -20.32
N ARG A 81 2.80 -19.48 -21.42
CA ARG A 81 1.34 -19.74 -21.46
C ARG A 81 0.92 -20.93 -20.61
N ASP A 82 1.81 -21.89 -20.41
CA ASP A 82 1.51 -23.14 -19.71
C ASP A 82 1.66 -22.96 -18.18
N GLY A 83 2.20 -21.84 -17.72
CA GLY A 83 2.45 -21.57 -16.30
C GLY A 83 1.34 -20.81 -15.57
N PHE A 84 0.25 -20.42 -16.24
CA PHE A 84 -0.78 -19.57 -15.63
C PHE A 84 -2.19 -20.16 -15.81
N ASP A 85 -2.94 -20.20 -14.71
CA ASP A 85 -4.37 -20.50 -14.70
C ASP A 85 -5.21 -19.19 -14.79
N CYS A 86 -5.00 -18.42 -15.85
CA CYS A 86 -5.83 -17.24 -16.12
C CYS A 86 -5.85 -16.84 -17.59
N HIS A 87 -6.68 -15.85 -17.93
CA HIS A 87 -6.81 -15.36 -19.31
C HIS A 87 -5.44 -14.98 -19.91
N PRO A 88 -5.12 -15.37 -21.17
CA PRO A 88 -3.79 -15.17 -21.77
C PRO A 88 -3.27 -13.74 -21.76
N GLY A 89 -4.17 -12.75 -21.90
CA GLY A 89 -3.79 -11.34 -21.80
C GLY A 89 -3.34 -10.92 -20.39
N ARG A 90 -3.94 -11.48 -19.34
CA ARG A 90 -3.52 -11.27 -17.94
C ARG A 90 -2.20 -11.97 -17.68
N ALA A 91 -2.07 -13.22 -18.12
CA ALA A 91 -0.82 -13.99 -18.04
C ALA A 91 0.33 -13.27 -18.76
N ARG A 92 0.08 -12.68 -19.94
CA ARG A 92 1.10 -11.93 -20.68
C ARG A 92 1.57 -10.70 -19.92
N ARG A 93 0.65 -9.85 -19.45
CA ARG A 93 1.00 -8.66 -18.65
C ARG A 93 1.76 -9.02 -17.38
N ALA A 94 1.34 -10.10 -16.71
CA ALA A 94 2.02 -10.60 -15.52
C ALA A 94 3.43 -11.10 -15.84
N THR A 95 3.61 -11.82 -16.96
CA THR A 95 4.91 -12.30 -17.43
C THR A 95 5.84 -11.13 -17.76
N ASP A 96 5.39 -10.18 -18.59
CA ASP A 96 6.18 -9.03 -19.00
C ASP A 96 6.64 -8.21 -17.78
N ARG A 97 5.69 -7.92 -16.86
CA ARG A 97 6.00 -7.20 -15.63
C ARG A 97 6.92 -7.98 -14.69
N ALA A 98 6.74 -9.30 -14.57
CA ALA A 98 7.61 -10.14 -13.74
C ALA A 98 9.05 -10.20 -14.27
N VAL A 99 9.23 -10.18 -15.59
CA VAL A 99 10.55 -10.09 -16.22
C VAL A 99 11.16 -8.70 -15.99
N GLU A 100 10.37 -7.63 -16.17
CA GLU A 100 10.81 -6.25 -15.96
C GLU A 100 11.34 -6.01 -14.54
N VAL A 101 10.69 -6.58 -13.52
CA VAL A 101 11.12 -6.45 -12.11
C VAL A 101 12.11 -7.52 -11.67
N GLY A 102 12.63 -8.33 -12.58
CA GLY A 102 13.61 -9.38 -12.26
C GLY A 102 13.08 -10.56 -11.44
N PHE A 103 11.76 -10.70 -11.29
CA PHE A 103 11.16 -11.87 -10.63
C PHE A 103 11.20 -13.11 -11.54
N PHE A 104 11.01 -12.91 -12.84
CA PHE A 104 11.17 -13.94 -13.86
C PHE A 104 12.43 -13.70 -14.71
N GLU A 105 13.10 -14.78 -15.07
CA GLU A 105 14.05 -14.80 -16.18
C GLU A 105 13.33 -15.31 -17.44
N SER A 106 13.67 -14.75 -18.60
CA SER A 106 13.10 -15.12 -19.89
C SER A 106 14.19 -15.62 -20.85
N GLU A 107 13.89 -16.70 -21.57
CA GLU A 107 14.73 -17.24 -22.64
C GLU A 107 13.89 -17.60 -23.87
N ARG A 108 14.50 -17.56 -25.05
CA ARG A 108 13.83 -17.94 -26.31
C ARG A 108 14.35 -19.26 -26.85
N ARG A 109 13.42 -20.17 -27.17
CA ARG A 109 13.71 -21.44 -27.87
C ARG A 109 12.82 -21.53 -29.10
N ARG A 110 13.41 -21.60 -30.29
CA ARG A 110 12.68 -21.73 -31.58
C ARG A 110 11.46 -20.79 -31.68
N SER A 111 11.70 -19.49 -31.44
CA SER A 111 10.69 -18.41 -31.46
C SER A 111 9.62 -18.43 -30.37
N ARG A 112 9.70 -19.35 -29.40
CA ARG A 112 8.83 -19.38 -28.21
C ARG A 112 9.58 -18.84 -26.99
N GLU A 113 8.87 -18.08 -26.16
CA GLU A 113 9.38 -17.54 -24.90
C GLU A 113 9.10 -18.49 -23.75
N TYR A 114 10.15 -18.82 -23.00
CA TYR A 114 10.10 -19.66 -21.82
C TYR A 114 10.55 -18.83 -20.63
N VAL A 115 9.90 -19.02 -19.49
CA VAL A 115 10.19 -18.27 -18.26
C VAL A 115 10.38 -19.20 -17.08
N ARG A 116 11.21 -18.77 -16.14
CA ARG A 116 11.37 -19.37 -14.81
C ARG A 116 11.48 -18.27 -13.76
N ARG A 117 11.19 -18.58 -12.50
CA ARG A 117 11.46 -17.65 -11.39
C ARG A 117 12.96 -17.51 -11.14
N ALA A 118 13.42 -16.27 -10.96
CA ALA A 118 14.77 -15.97 -10.50
C ALA A 118 14.96 -16.37 -9.01
N ALA A 119 13.87 -16.28 -8.23
CA ALA A 119 13.86 -16.48 -6.79
C ALA A 119 12.67 -17.33 -6.34
N ARG A 120 12.78 -17.97 -5.17
CA ARG A 120 11.58 -18.40 -4.45
C ARG A 120 10.89 -17.16 -3.89
N TYR A 121 9.57 -17.12 -3.97
CA TYR A 121 8.78 -16.10 -3.29
C TYR A 121 8.51 -16.55 -1.85
N PRO A 122 8.78 -15.73 -0.83
CA PRO A 122 8.52 -16.06 0.56
C PRO A 122 7.02 -16.09 0.86
N ASP A 123 6.61 -17.03 1.71
CA ASP A 123 5.19 -17.25 2.01
C ASP A 123 4.72 -16.35 3.19
N ASP A 124 5.64 -16.01 4.11
CA ASP A 124 5.36 -15.28 5.37
C ASP A 124 6.20 -14.00 5.49
N TRP A 125 6.27 -13.20 4.41
CA TRP A 125 7.04 -11.95 4.41
C TRP A 125 6.28 -10.76 5.01
N PHE A 126 4.96 -10.87 5.18
CA PHE A 126 4.15 -9.93 5.94
C PHE A 126 3.26 -10.69 6.92
N SER A 127 3.20 -10.20 8.17
CA SER A 127 2.42 -10.84 9.23
C SER A 127 0.98 -10.31 9.28
N ARG A 128 0.79 -9.01 9.02
CA ARG A 128 -0.51 -8.33 9.05
C ARG A 128 -0.60 -7.20 8.03
N LEU A 129 -1.83 -6.89 7.65
CA LEU A 129 -2.22 -5.69 6.92
C LEU A 129 -3.14 -4.87 7.79
N VAL A 130 -2.75 -3.62 8.04
CA VAL A 130 -3.52 -2.67 8.85
C VAL A 130 -4.08 -1.61 7.91
N GLY A 131 -5.41 -1.48 7.87
CA GLY A 131 -6.11 -0.44 7.13
C GLY A 131 -6.36 0.76 8.03
N ILE A 132 -5.95 1.95 7.62
CA ILE A 132 -6.15 3.17 8.39
C ILE A 132 -6.90 4.18 7.52
N GLU A 133 -8.05 4.64 8.03
CA GLU A 133 -8.81 5.76 7.48
C GLU A 133 -8.47 7.03 8.23
N ASN A 134 -8.18 8.09 7.48
CA ASN A 134 -7.86 9.39 8.04
C ASN A 134 -9.11 10.27 8.00
N LYS A 135 -9.49 10.79 9.18
CA LYS A 135 -10.53 11.80 9.26
C LYS A 135 -10.16 12.87 10.28
N PRO A 136 -9.38 13.91 9.90
CA PRO A 136 -8.96 14.95 10.83
C PRO A 136 -10.16 15.63 11.52
N ASP A 137 -11.19 16.00 10.75
CA ASP A 137 -12.44 16.58 11.25
C ASP A 137 -13.62 15.57 11.25
N LEU A 138 -14.05 15.15 12.44
CA LEU A 138 -15.23 14.30 12.63
C LEU A 138 -16.57 15.08 12.57
N GLY A 139 -16.54 16.41 12.54
CA GLY A 139 -17.72 17.24 12.31
C GLY A 139 -18.34 17.05 10.92
N SER A 140 -17.51 16.66 9.95
CA SER A 140 -17.91 16.43 8.55
C SER A 140 -17.51 15.02 8.08
N PRO A 141 -18.10 13.96 8.66
CA PRO A 141 -17.62 12.58 8.49
C PRO A 141 -17.85 12.02 7.09
N GLY A 142 -18.72 12.62 6.28
CA GLY A 142 -19.02 12.17 4.92
C GLY A 142 -19.39 10.68 4.89
N ASP A 143 -18.63 9.91 4.11
CA ASP A 143 -18.83 8.49 3.86
C ASP A 143 -18.13 7.55 4.87
N LEU A 144 -17.44 8.12 5.87
CA LEU A 144 -16.56 7.39 6.80
C LEU A 144 -17.21 6.15 7.40
N LEU A 145 -18.41 6.29 7.97
CA LEU A 145 -19.07 5.18 8.66
C LEU A 145 -19.38 4.02 7.71
N ARG A 146 -19.66 4.31 6.44
CA ARG A 146 -19.92 3.29 5.42
C ARG A 146 -18.63 2.57 5.05
N GLN A 147 -17.54 3.31 4.87
CA GLN A 147 -16.21 2.77 4.59
C GLN A 147 -15.73 1.84 5.72
N LEU A 148 -15.80 2.30 6.97
CA LEU A 148 -15.42 1.50 8.13
C LEU A 148 -16.24 0.21 8.27
N ARG A 149 -17.56 0.28 8.03
CA ARG A 149 -18.42 -0.92 8.01
C ARG A 149 -18.07 -1.87 6.88
N LEU A 150 -17.73 -1.36 5.70
CA LEU A 150 -17.27 -2.17 4.58
C LEU A 150 -15.98 -2.88 4.95
N ASP A 151 -14.98 -2.18 5.47
CA ASP A 151 -13.67 -2.77 5.78
C ASP A 151 -13.79 -3.86 6.85
N VAL A 152 -14.62 -3.65 7.88
CA VAL A 152 -14.93 -4.66 8.90
C VAL A 152 -15.68 -5.85 8.30
N SER A 153 -16.74 -5.60 7.54
CA SER A 153 -17.59 -6.65 6.94
C SER A 153 -16.83 -7.52 5.94
N LEU A 154 -15.94 -6.92 5.16
CA LEU A 154 -15.11 -7.61 4.18
C LEU A 154 -13.92 -8.30 4.86
N ALA A 155 -13.32 -7.66 5.87
CA ALA A 155 -12.17 -8.17 6.62
C ALA A 155 -11.01 -8.59 5.69
N VAL A 156 -10.62 -7.69 4.77
CA VAL A 156 -9.35 -7.83 4.01
C VAL A 156 -8.16 -7.52 4.92
N PHE A 157 -8.30 -6.57 5.83
CA PHE A 157 -7.28 -6.20 6.82
C PHE A 157 -7.38 -7.08 8.07
N ASP A 158 -6.28 -7.20 8.81
CA ASP A 158 -6.26 -7.81 10.14
C ASP A 158 -6.81 -6.84 11.18
N GLU A 159 -6.55 -5.54 11.00
CA GLU A 159 -7.02 -4.47 11.88
C GLU A 159 -7.44 -3.27 11.02
N VAL A 160 -8.48 -2.57 11.46
CA VAL A 160 -8.94 -1.32 10.84
C VAL A 160 -8.91 -0.22 11.90
N ILE A 161 -8.34 0.93 11.54
CA ILE A 161 -8.16 2.07 12.45
C ILE A 161 -8.73 3.32 11.82
N LEU A 162 -9.40 4.13 12.62
CA LEU A 162 -9.72 5.53 12.33
C LEU A 162 -8.69 6.42 13.02
N ALA A 163 -7.93 7.21 12.25
CA ALA A 163 -7.07 8.25 12.78
C ALA A 163 -7.73 9.62 12.63
N THR A 164 -7.76 10.42 13.69
CA THR A 164 -8.43 11.72 13.72
C THR A 164 -7.69 12.75 14.59
N GLU A 165 -7.76 14.03 14.25
CA GLU A 165 -7.31 15.13 15.12
C GLU A 165 -8.41 15.48 16.15
N SER A 166 -9.67 15.29 15.74
CA SER A 166 -10.84 15.66 16.52
C SER A 166 -10.87 15.00 17.89
N TYR A 167 -11.35 15.75 18.88
CA TYR A 167 -11.65 15.17 20.19
C TYR A 167 -12.76 14.11 20.05
N VAL A 168 -12.45 12.89 20.49
CA VAL A 168 -13.35 11.74 20.34
C VAL A 168 -14.29 11.67 21.54
N THR A 169 -15.59 11.77 21.28
CA THR A 169 -16.64 11.66 22.30
C THR A 169 -17.25 10.26 22.32
N GLY A 170 -17.95 9.90 23.39
CA GLY A 170 -18.72 8.65 23.43
C GLY A 170 -19.77 8.55 22.32
N ALA A 171 -20.36 9.68 21.89
CA ALA A 171 -21.30 9.71 20.77
C ALA A 171 -20.63 9.38 19.43
N HIS A 172 -19.36 9.79 19.24
CA HIS A 172 -18.57 9.38 18.08
C HIS A 172 -18.31 7.87 18.12
N LEU A 173 -17.81 7.36 19.25
CA LEU A 173 -17.48 5.94 19.43
C LEU A 173 -18.68 5.01 19.20
N ASN A 174 -19.88 5.42 19.63
CA ASN A 174 -21.11 4.64 19.45
C ASN A 174 -21.54 4.46 17.98
N ARG A 175 -21.03 5.28 17.06
CA ARG A 175 -21.35 5.18 15.62
C ARG A 175 -20.34 4.35 14.85
N ILE A 176 -19.10 4.29 15.36
CA ILE A 176 -17.98 3.58 14.75
C ILE A 176 -18.11 2.10 15.14
N PRO A 177 -17.97 1.14 14.21
CA PRO A 177 -17.96 -0.30 14.54
C PRO A 177 -17.01 -0.60 15.70
N GLU A 178 -17.36 -1.53 16.59
CA GLU A 178 -16.60 -1.78 17.82
C GLU A 178 -15.23 -2.39 17.56
N GLU A 179 -15.06 -3.04 16.42
CA GLU A 179 -13.82 -3.65 15.95
C GLU A 179 -12.79 -2.61 15.50
N VAL A 180 -13.24 -1.41 15.12
CA VAL A 180 -12.36 -0.37 14.59
C VAL A 180 -11.60 0.32 15.73
N GLY A 181 -10.28 0.31 15.65
CA GLY A 181 -9.41 1.09 16.53
C GLY A 181 -9.60 2.58 16.26
N VAL A 182 -9.43 3.42 17.29
CA VAL A 182 -9.55 4.87 17.16
C VAL A 182 -8.31 5.53 17.74
N TRP A 183 -7.58 6.23 16.89
CA TRP A 183 -6.39 7.00 17.25
C TRP A 183 -6.70 8.48 17.16
N ARG A 184 -6.40 9.21 18.25
CA ARG A 184 -6.29 10.66 18.19
C ARG A 184 -4.85 11.01 17.86
N PHE A 185 -4.63 11.79 16.81
CA PHE A 185 -3.32 12.09 16.26
C PHE A 185 -3.14 13.59 16.08
N ASP A 186 -2.05 14.12 16.61
CA ASP A 186 -1.60 15.48 16.40
C ASP A 186 -0.52 15.47 15.29
N PRO A 187 -0.79 16.01 14.09
CA PRO A 187 0.14 15.98 12.97
C PRO A 187 1.30 16.97 13.10
N ASP A 188 1.21 17.95 14.01
CA ASP A 188 2.27 18.93 14.25
C ASP A 188 3.32 18.37 15.20
N THR A 189 2.90 17.67 16.25
CA THR A 189 3.82 17.06 17.23
C THR A 189 4.19 15.61 16.91
N GLY A 190 3.34 14.91 16.15
CA GLY A 190 3.43 13.47 15.93
C GLY A 190 2.87 12.64 17.09
N ASP A 191 2.26 13.27 18.09
CA ASP A 191 1.68 12.56 19.25
C ASP A 191 0.45 11.76 18.83
N ARG A 192 0.43 10.50 19.24
CA ARG A 192 -0.66 9.57 18.96
C ARG A 192 -1.19 8.97 20.26
N GLU A 193 -2.45 9.25 20.55
CA GLU A 193 -3.21 8.67 21.65
C GLU A 193 -4.14 7.56 21.12
N VAL A 194 -4.08 6.37 21.71
CA VAL A 194 -5.03 5.30 21.41
C VAL A 194 -6.28 5.47 22.26
N VAL A 195 -7.36 5.96 21.66
CA VAL A 195 -8.66 6.13 22.32
C VAL A 195 -9.39 4.80 22.46
N ARG A 196 -9.26 3.93 21.44
CA ARG A 196 -9.78 2.56 21.43
C ARG A 196 -8.82 1.66 20.67
N GLU A 197 -8.45 0.54 21.27
CA GLU A 197 -7.65 -0.49 20.59
C GLU A 197 -8.47 -1.16 19.47
N PRO A 198 -7.87 -1.44 18.30
CA PRO A 198 -8.54 -2.22 17.26
C PRO A 198 -8.75 -3.67 17.73
N GLN A 199 -9.88 -4.26 17.35
CA GLN A 199 -10.09 -5.70 17.53
C GLN A 199 -9.63 -6.45 16.26
N PRO A 200 -8.94 -7.59 16.41
CA PRO A 200 -8.54 -8.39 15.27
C PRO A 200 -9.74 -8.86 14.44
N LEU A 201 -9.69 -8.61 13.14
CA LEU A 201 -10.64 -9.14 12.16
C LEU A 201 -10.24 -10.55 11.73
N SER A 202 -11.12 -11.24 11.00
CA SER A 202 -10.89 -12.60 10.51
C SER A 202 -10.75 -12.68 8.99
N PRO A 203 -9.55 -12.42 8.43
CA PRO A 203 -9.25 -12.64 7.01
C PRO A 203 -9.47 -14.09 6.55
N GLY A 204 -9.40 -15.05 7.47
CA GLY A 204 -9.64 -16.47 7.22
C GLY A 204 -11.12 -16.88 7.11
N SER A 205 -12.05 -15.97 7.40
CA SER A 205 -13.50 -16.21 7.31
C SER A 205 -14.09 -15.57 6.06
N THR A 206 -15.25 -16.04 5.60
CA THR A 206 -16.00 -15.40 4.50
C THR A 206 -16.33 -13.95 4.86
N GLY A 207 -15.93 -13.02 3.99
CA GLY A 207 -16.28 -11.60 4.09
C GLY A 207 -17.53 -11.27 3.27
N VAL A 208 -18.13 -10.11 3.54
CA VAL A 208 -19.25 -9.59 2.77
C VAL A 208 -18.86 -8.23 2.21
N GLU A 209 -18.86 -8.10 0.88
CA GLU A 209 -18.57 -6.86 0.17
C GLU A 209 -19.85 -6.27 -0.44
N PRO A 210 -20.25 -5.06 -0.06
CA PRO A 210 -21.28 -4.31 -0.79
C PRO A 210 -20.84 -4.04 -2.24
N VAL A 211 -21.67 -4.40 -3.20
CA VAL A 211 -21.40 -4.24 -4.65
C VAL A 211 -22.21 -3.08 -5.22
N GLU A 212 -23.51 -3.04 -4.91
CA GLU A 212 -24.42 -2.01 -5.42
C GLU A 212 -25.41 -1.58 -4.34
N TYR A 213 -25.58 -0.27 -4.19
CA TYR A 213 -26.50 0.32 -3.22
C TYR A 213 -27.79 0.74 -3.92
N HIS A 214 -28.91 0.16 -3.49
CA HIS A 214 -30.25 0.53 -3.93
C HIS A 214 -31.01 1.22 -2.80
N SER A 215 -32.08 1.93 -3.13
CA SER A 215 -32.88 2.67 -2.12
C SER A 215 -33.50 1.77 -1.04
N LEU A 216 -33.76 0.48 -1.35
CA LEU A 216 -34.44 -0.46 -0.46
C LEU A 216 -33.59 -1.68 -0.07
N HIS A 217 -32.45 -1.90 -0.72
CA HIS A 217 -31.55 -3.04 -0.43
C HIS A 217 -30.13 -2.73 -0.87
N THR A 218 -29.19 -3.61 -0.55
CA THR A 218 -27.80 -3.55 -1.01
C THR A 218 -27.42 -4.91 -1.54
N ASP A 219 -26.95 -4.95 -2.77
CA ASP A 219 -26.40 -6.17 -3.35
C ASP A 219 -25.02 -6.41 -2.75
N VAL A 220 -24.79 -7.64 -2.31
CA VAL A 220 -23.55 -8.04 -1.63
C VAL A 220 -22.94 -9.25 -2.31
N ALA A 221 -21.61 -9.27 -2.35
CA ALA A 221 -20.83 -10.44 -2.71
C ALA A 221 -20.30 -11.12 -1.45
N LEU A 222 -20.44 -12.44 -1.40
CA LEU A 222 -19.76 -13.26 -0.39
C LEU A 222 -18.35 -13.54 -0.89
N VAL A 223 -17.34 -13.02 -0.20
CA VAL A 223 -15.94 -13.12 -0.59
C VAL A 223 -15.28 -14.22 0.23
N SER A 224 -14.81 -15.25 -0.46
CA SER A 224 -14.18 -16.40 0.17
C SER A 224 -12.81 -16.06 0.79
N PRO A 225 -12.33 -16.85 1.76
CA PRO A 225 -10.97 -16.70 2.30
C PRO A 225 -9.87 -16.80 1.23
N ALA A 226 -10.09 -17.57 0.16
CA ALA A 226 -9.14 -17.70 -0.95
C ALA A 226 -9.04 -16.39 -1.76
N GLU A 227 -10.20 -15.80 -2.10
CA GLU A 227 -10.24 -14.50 -2.79
C GLU A 227 -9.62 -13.39 -1.94
N LYS A 228 -9.88 -13.37 -0.62
CA LYS A 228 -9.24 -12.43 0.30
C LYS A 228 -7.73 -12.63 0.38
N ARG A 229 -7.24 -13.87 0.39
CA ARG A 229 -5.79 -14.16 0.37
C ARG A 229 -5.11 -13.56 -0.86
N THR A 230 -5.69 -13.77 -2.04
CA THR A 230 -5.20 -13.18 -3.29
C THR A 230 -5.27 -11.65 -3.26
N ALA A 231 -6.34 -11.07 -2.72
CA ALA A 231 -6.48 -9.61 -2.59
C ALA A 231 -5.45 -9.01 -1.62
N ARG A 232 -5.23 -9.66 -0.47
CA ARG A 232 -4.24 -9.29 0.54
C ARG A 232 -2.82 -9.33 -0.04
N LEU A 233 -2.47 -10.39 -0.77
CA LEU A 233 -1.19 -10.49 -1.47
C LEU A 233 -0.99 -9.31 -2.44
N ARG A 234 -2.01 -8.98 -3.24
CA ARG A 234 -1.95 -7.82 -4.15
C ARG A 234 -1.79 -6.51 -3.39
N LEU A 235 -2.50 -6.34 -2.28
CA LEU A 235 -2.45 -5.13 -1.46
C LEU A 235 -1.06 -4.97 -0.84
N ALA A 236 -0.52 -6.03 -0.24
CA ALA A 236 0.81 -6.08 0.34
C ALA A 236 1.89 -5.75 -0.71
N GLU A 237 1.86 -6.40 -1.88
CA GLU A 237 2.81 -6.14 -2.97
C GLU A 237 2.72 -4.71 -3.49
N ARG A 238 1.51 -4.17 -3.64
CA ARG A 238 1.31 -2.77 -4.03
C ARG A 238 1.82 -1.80 -2.98
N ALA A 239 1.59 -2.08 -1.70
CA ALA A 239 2.09 -1.26 -0.61
C ALA A 239 3.63 -1.28 -0.59
N TYR A 240 4.22 -2.47 -0.71
CA TYR A 240 5.66 -2.66 -0.83
C TYR A 240 6.23 -1.85 -2.02
N GLY A 241 5.65 -1.93 -3.22
CA GLY A 241 6.17 -1.20 -4.37
C GLY A 241 5.88 0.30 -4.41
N LYS A 242 4.75 0.77 -3.86
CA LYS A 242 4.29 2.17 -3.98
C LYS A 242 4.79 3.07 -2.86
N GLY A 243 4.75 2.60 -1.60
CA GLY A 243 4.95 3.44 -0.42
C GLY A 243 3.93 4.60 -0.35
N TRP A 244 4.23 5.60 0.48
CA TRP A 244 3.35 6.76 0.70
C TRP A 244 3.83 8.05 0.01
N ARG A 245 5.12 8.16 -0.33
CA ARG A 245 5.72 9.33 -1.01
C ARG A 245 5.43 9.34 -2.52
N ALA A 246 4.21 9.01 -2.93
CA ALA A 246 3.78 8.85 -4.32
C ALA A 246 2.92 10.05 -4.80
N TYR A 247 3.44 11.26 -4.67
CA TYR A 247 2.85 12.54 -5.13
C TYR A 247 3.87 13.33 -5.95
N ASP A 248 3.45 14.26 -6.80
CA ASP A 248 4.37 15.18 -7.48
C ASP A 248 4.74 16.34 -6.56
N LEU A 249 5.92 16.93 -6.74
CA LEU A 249 6.33 18.12 -5.98
C LEU A 249 5.94 19.38 -6.75
N PRO A 250 5.47 20.46 -6.08
CA PRO A 250 5.03 21.65 -6.80
C PRO A 250 6.18 22.35 -7.53
N ALA A 251 5.93 22.77 -8.78
CA ALA A 251 6.83 23.61 -9.58
C ALA A 251 6.74 25.10 -9.16
N CYS A 252 7.10 25.38 -7.90
CA CYS A 252 6.93 26.68 -7.26
C CYS A 252 8.19 27.10 -6.49
N ALA A 253 8.58 28.38 -6.55
CA ALA A 253 9.75 28.92 -5.86
C ALA A 253 9.65 28.83 -4.32
N HIS A 254 8.44 28.69 -3.79
CA HIS A 254 8.19 28.50 -2.37
C HIS A 254 8.12 27.02 -1.94
N ALA A 255 8.15 26.08 -2.88
CA ALA A 255 8.09 24.67 -2.57
C ALA A 255 9.41 24.20 -1.94
N ARG A 256 9.30 23.47 -0.85
CA ARG A 256 10.38 22.79 -0.14
C ARG A 256 9.94 21.37 0.18
N VAL A 257 10.90 20.56 0.58
CA VAL A 257 10.65 19.23 1.13
C VAL A 257 11.21 19.19 2.54
N ASP A 258 10.45 18.63 3.48
CA ASP A 258 10.92 18.44 4.84
C ASP A 258 11.87 17.23 4.95
N ALA A 259 12.35 16.95 6.18
CA ALA A 259 13.29 15.86 6.42
C ALA A 259 12.70 14.44 6.21
N ASP A 260 11.38 14.31 6.15
CA ASP A 260 10.69 13.04 5.92
C ASP A 260 10.05 12.94 4.53
N GLY A 261 10.21 13.96 3.68
CA GLY A 261 9.79 13.95 2.29
C GLY A 261 8.50 14.73 1.99
N ARG A 262 7.81 15.28 2.98
CA ARG A 262 6.55 16.02 2.79
C ARG A 262 6.76 17.33 2.02
N PRO A 263 5.84 17.69 1.09
CA PRO A 263 5.88 18.96 0.38
C PRO A 263 5.42 20.11 1.29
N VAL A 264 6.30 21.06 1.53
CA VAL A 264 6.05 22.24 2.39
C VAL A 264 6.11 23.51 1.56
N CYS A 265 5.19 24.45 1.79
CA CYS A 265 5.27 25.79 1.23
C CYS A 265 5.93 26.74 2.23
N ALA A 266 7.09 27.30 1.87
CA ALA A 266 7.83 28.23 2.72
C ALA A 266 7.12 29.58 2.93
N HIS A 267 6.20 29.96 2.04
CA HIS A 267 5.42 31.19 2.18
C HIS A 267 4.32 31.07 3.23
N PHE A 268 3.63 29.91 3.27
CA PHE A 268 2.55 29.65 4.23
C PHE A 268 3.00 28.85 5.45
N ASP A 269 4.27 28.41 5.46
CA ASP A 269 4.90 27.62 6.51
C ASP A 269 4.09 26.36 6.91
N ARG A 270 3.64 25.61 5.91
CA ARG A 270 2.84 24.40 6.13
C ARG A 270 2.98 23.38 5.00
N VAL A 271 2.64 22.13 5.29
CA VAL A 271 2.45 21.09 4.28
C VAL A 271 1.31 21.51 3.34
N VAL A 272 1.51 21.30 2.04
CA VAL A 272 0.53 21.63 1.00
C VAL A 272 0.28 20.42 0.11
N ASP A 273 -0.97 20.19 -0.28
CA ASP A 273 -1.31 19.28 -1.37
C ASP A 273 -0.94 19.92 -2.72
N PRO A 274 0.07 19.39 -3.44
CA PRO A 274 0.52 19.96 -4.70
C PRO A 274 -0.58 20.00 -5.78
N GLY A 275 -1.52 19.05 -5.76
CA GLY A 275 -2.56 18.93 -6.78
C GLY A 275 -3.70 19.94 -6.63
N SER A 276 -3.89 20.50 -5.43
CA SER A 276 -5.04 21.36 -5.12
C SER A 276 -4.68 22.71 -4.50
N GLU A 277 -3.53 22.83 -3.83
CA GLU A 277 -3.17 24.03 -3.05
C GLU A 277 -2.03 24.86 -3.68
N CYS A 278 -1.24 24.29 -4.60
CA CYS A 278 -0.07 24.97 -5.17
C CYS A 278 -0.10 24.98 -6.71
N GLY A 279 -0.76 25.99 -7.28
CA GLY A 279 -0.86 26.20 -8.73
C GLY A 279 -1.40 27.58 -9.09
N ALA A 280 -2.02 27.70 -10.26
CA ALA A 280 -2.47 28.99 -10.82
C ALA A 280 -3.45 29.76 -9.91
N ASP A 281 -4.22 29.05 -9.07
CA ASP A 281 -5.20 29.66 -8.16
C ASP A 281 -4.58 30.11 -6.82
N CYS A 282 -3.31 29.80 -6.57
CA CYS A 282 -2.59 30.23 -5.37
C CYS A 282 -2.00 31.62 -5.58
N SER A 283 -2.36 32.56 -4.69
CA SER A 283 -1.91 33.96 -4.76
C SER A 283 -0.40 34.15 -4.57
N ALA A 284 0.27 33.19 -3.94
CA ALA A 284 1.71 33.18 -3.72
C ALA A 284 2.45 32.29 -4.73
N PHE A 285 1.79 31.74 -5.74
CA PHE A 285 2.44 30.87 -6.71
C PHE A 285 3.45 31.65 -7.56
N GLU A 286 4.70 31.18 -7.56
CA GLU A 286 5.77 31.68 -8.40
C GLU A 286 6.42 30.50 -9.10
N ALA A 287 6.29 30.42 -10.44
CA ALA A 287 6.78 29.26 -11.19
C ALA A 287 8.30 29.08 -11.06
N ALA A 288 8.72 27.87 -10.71
CA ALA A 288 10.12 27.46 -10.63
C ALA A 288 10.24 25.93 -10.86
N ASP A 289 11.47 25.42 -10.91
CA ASP A 289 11.68 23.97 -10.93
C ASP A 289 11.23 23.34 -9.59
N PRO A 290 10.58 22.16 -9.60
CA PRO A 290 10.25 21.45 -8.37
C PRO A 290 11.51 21.12 -7.54
N PRO A 291 11.41 21.09 -6.20
CA PRO A 291 12.51 20.66 -5.36
C PRO A 291 12.91 19.21 -5.64
N GLU A 292 14.20 18.91 -5.54
CA GLU A 292 14.71 17.54 -5.61
C GLU A 292 14.31 16.74 -4.36
N LEU A 293 13.99 15.46 -4.55
CA LEU A 293 13.65 14.54 -3.47
C LEU A 293 14.13 13.12 -3.79
N ASP A 294 15.09 12.64 -3.01
CA ASP A 294 15.49 11.24 -3.00
C ASP A 294 14.49 10.40 -2.20
N ARG A 295 13.40 9.98 -2.87
CA ARG A 295 12.33 9.19 -2.26
C ARG A 295 12.82 7.81 -1.83
N ASP A 296 13.66 7.20 -2.65
CA ASP A 296 14.11 5.83 -2.45
C ASP A 296 15.11 5.77 -1.29
N GLY A 297 16.07 6.70 -1.23
CA GLY A 297 16.99 6.81 -0.09
C GLY A 297 16.29 7.13 1.23
N LEU A 298 15.28 8.01 1.23
CA LEU A 298 14.46 8.26 2.43
C LEU A 298 13.70 7.00 2.88
N ARG A 299 13.15 6.23 1.94
CA ARG A 299 12.41 5.03 2.26
C ARG A 299 13.31 3.91 2.77
N GLU A 300 14.45 3.69 2.14
CA GLU A 300 15.42 2.66 2.54
C GLU A 300 16.02 2.97 3.92
N SER A 301 16.34 4.24 4.20
CA SER A 301 16.90 4.62 5.51
C SER A 301 15.91 4.54 6.68
N ARG A 302 14.61 4.43 6.41
CA ARG A 302 13.53 4.48 7.41
C ARG A 302 12.74 3.17 7.55
N THR A 303 12.90 2.24 6.62
CA THR A 303 12.13 0.98 6.59
C THR A 303 13.03 -0.19 6.23
N GLY A 304 12.51 -1.42 6.26
CA GLY A 304 13.23 -2.59 5.73
C GLY A 304 13.28 -2.66 4.20
N TRP A 305 12.62 -1.76 3.48
CA TRP A 305 12.61 -1.76 2.01
C TRP A 305 13.99 -1.42 1.47
N VAL A 306 14.43 -2.12 0.42
CA VAL A 306 15.77 -1.97 -0.17
C VAL A 306 15.65 -1.45 -1.59
N VAL A 307 16.40 -0.39 -1.92
CA VAL A 307 16.44 0.16 -3.29
C VAL A 307 17.32 -0.73 -4.17
N ASP A 308 16.86 -1.00 -5.39
CA ASP A 308 17.59 -1.78 -6.42
C ASP A 308 18.43 -2.93 -5.83
N PRO A 309 17.81 -3.89 -5.12
CA PRO A 309 18.56 -4.98 -4.51
C PRO A 309 19.29 -5.76 -5.59
N ALA A 310 20.44 -6.35 -5.26
CA ALA A 310 21.26 -7.13 -6.20
C ALA A 310 20.54 -8.32 -6.89
N GLY A 311 19.27 -8.55 -6.55
CA GLY A 311 18.44 -9.66 -6.97
C GLY A 311 18.81 -10.95 -6.24
N ALA A 312 17.88 -11.89 -6.19
CA ALA A 312 18.12 -13.22 -5.63
C ALA A 312 18.90 -14.14 -6.59
N VAL A 313 19.87 -13.58 -7.34
CA VAL A 313 20.72 -14.33 -8.25
C VAL A 313 21.46 -15.40 -7.45
N ARG A 314 21.02 -16.66 -7.62
CA ARG A 314 21.80 -17.81 -7.15
C ARG A 314 23.17 -17.74 -7.82
N ARG A 315 24.22 -17.48 -7.02
CA ARG A 315 25.52 -18.11 -7.33
C ARG A 315 25.25 -19.60 -7.41
N GLN A 316 25.32 -20.15 -8.62
CA GLN A 316 25.38 -21.59 -8.82
C GLN A 316 26.66 -22.10 -8.13
N SER A 317 26.59 -22.36 -6.83
CA SER A 317 27.62 -23.12 -6.13
C SER A 317 27.52 -24.56 -6.62
N GLY A 318 28.30 -24.91 -7.66
CA GLY A 318 28.35 -26.27 -8.16
C GLY A 318 28.81 -26.47 -9.60
N LEU A 319 29.94 -25.90 -10.01
CA LEU A 319 30.71 -26.42 -11.16
C LEU A 319 32.21 -26.61 -10.90
N ASP A 320 32.73 -26.21 -9.74
CA ASP A 320 34.15 -26.37 -9.40
C ASP A 320 34.53 -27.77 -8.89
N ARG A 321 33.71 -28.80 -9.15
CA ARG A 321 34.00 -30.21 -8.79
C ARG A 321 34.23 -31.12 -9.99
N TYR A 322 34.29 -30.56 -11.19
CA TYR A 322 34.62 -31.30 -12.41
C TYR A 322 35.60 -30.53 -13.29
N PHE A 323 36.76 -30.14 -12.75
CA PHE A 323 37.98 -29.85 -13.51
C PHE A 323 39.20 -30.23 -12.68
#